data_AF-A0A7W3U3Z7-F1
#
_entry.id   AF-A0A7W3U3Z7-F1
#
_cell.length_a   1.000
_cell.length_b   1.000
_cell.length_c   1.000
_cell.angle_alpha   90.00
_cell.angle_beta   90.00
_cell.angle_gamma   90.00
#
_symmetry.space_group_name_H-M   'P 1'
#
loop_
_entity.id
_entity.type
_entity.pdbx_description
1 polymer ?
#
loop_
_entity_poly.entity_id
_entity_poly.type
_entity_poly.pdbx_seq_one_letter_code
_entity_poly.pdbx_strand_id
1 'polypeptide(L)'
;MFGGLTLILAVALLAWWRQPLADWLWPGTRAQQLLVDAARALDEGRLSRADGSGARELYEAAQALDPDRLEAREGLQRVGLAALTRAEAEIAAGRLPEAHAALRLARELQVPRDAASAVERRLRAHEAASVDIETWLVAAGSALRAGDLVGHSGAALPMYRQVLQYEPANQAALEGREDALTAVIQQAWRDMAAGELARAGRRLAEARRFDPGHVDLPGAMAEWSRQREAAHARAGEALSRGRRTDARALWHELLRVDARDPEAREGLVRLAREWKTEAERAAADFRFEQAEAALDEARVTAALVPDARLDLDASARRIEAARDSQRRADGGGAGLTAEQREEAITRLLAQAAGAQGRGDVLSPPGESAYDRLAAARALAPDDPRVQAASARLAPASAACFEDALRANRLARAGHCLQAMAALGHREDEVVASRRRLAARWIAVGDERLGAGELERARTALEAATALDAHVEGLDAFAERVRAADITP
;
A
#
# COMPACT_ATOMS: atom_id res chain seq x y z
N MET A 1 36.55 10.64 -100.52
CA MET A 1 36.31 10.79 -99.06
C MET A 1 35.17 11.78 -98.78
N PHE A 2 34.01 11.66 -99.45
CA PHE A 2 32.90 12.63 -99.35
C PHE A 2 31.51 11.98 -99.10
N GLY A 3 31.42 10.65 -99.00
CA GLY A 3 30.14 9.94 -98.75
C GLY A 3 29.77 9.78 -97.27
N GLY A 4 30.76 9.79 -96.36
CA GLY A 4 30.51 9.67 -94.92
C GLY A 4 30.00 10.97 -94.29
N LEU A 5 30.49 12.12 -94.75
CA LEU A 5 30.13 13.42 -94.19
C LEU A 5 28.69 13.82 -94.56
N THR A 6 28.25 13.52 -95.78
CA THR A 6 26.87 13.75 -96.25
C THR A 6 25.86 12.83 -95.56
N LEU A 7 26.22 11.57 -95.27
CA LEU A 7 25.36 10.65 -94.53
C LEU A 7 25.22 11.08 -93.06
N ILE A 8 26.30 11.52 -92.42
CA ILE A 8 26.27 12.00 -91.03
C ILE A 8 25.52 13.34 -90.92
N LEU A 9 25.72 14.27 -91.88
CA LEU A 9 24.93 15.50 -91.92
C LEU A 9 23.44 15.22 -92.17
N ALA A 10 23.10 14.28 -93.07
CA ALA A 10 21.70 13.94 -93.32
C ALA A 10 21.04 13.26 -92.12
N VAL A 11 21.73 12.37 -91.41
CA VAL A 11 21.23 11.73 -90.18
C VAL A 11 21.11 12.72 -89.03
N ALA A 12 22.06 13.65 -88.88
CA ALA A 12 21.99 14.72 -87.89
C ALA A 12 20.87 15.73 -88.19
N LEU A 13 20.63 16.07 -89.46
CA LEU A 13 19.53 16.93 -89.89
C LEU A 13 18.16 16.26 -89.66
N LEU A 14 18.05 14.96 -89.94
CA LEU A 14 16.84 14.16 -89.68
C LEU A 14 16.57 13.95 -88.20
N ALA A 15 17.61 13.82 -87.36
CA ALA A 15 17.48 13.74 -85.90
C ALA A 15 17.06 15.09 -85.29
N TRP A 16 17.59 16.20 -85.82
CA TRP A 16 17.23 17.56 -85.39
C TRP A 16 15.79 17.92 -85.77
N TRP A 17 15.34 17.53 -86.97
CA TRP A 17 13.96 17.74 -87.40
C TRP A 17 12.95 16.72 -86.83
N ARG A 18 13.41 15.61 -86.24
CA ARG A 18 12.53 14.56 -85.71
C ARG A 18 11.70 15.01 -84.51
N GLN A 19 12.24 15.84 -83.62
CA GLN A 19 11.50 16.31 -82.44
C GLN A 19 10.36 17.29 -82.79
N PRO A 20 10.55 18.33 -83.62
CA PRO A 20 9.45 19.24 -83.97
C PRO A 20 8.40 18.60 -84.89
N LEU A 21 8.76 17.61 -85.72
CA LEU A 21 7.79 16.86 -86.56
C LEU A 21 7.01 15.79 -85.79
N ALA A 22 7.61 15.15 -84.77
CA ALA A 22 6.90 14.23 -83.88
C ALA A 22 5.90 14.96 -82.97
N ASP A 23 6.27 16.17 -82.51
CA ASP A 23 5.40 17.06 -81.74
C ASP A 23 4.19 17.56 -82.54
N TRP A 24 4.30 17.64 -83.87
CA TRP A 24 3.20 18.04 -84.76
C TRP A 24 2.29 16.86 -85.18
N LEU A 25 2.81 15.63 -85.21
CA LEU A 25 2.05 14.44 -85.66
C LEU A 25 1.44 13.57 -84.54
N TRP A 26 1.90 13.64 -83.28
CA TRP A 26 1.37 12.80 -82.18
C TRP A 26 1.32 13.50 -80.81
N PRO A 27 0.27 14.27 -80.50
CA PRO A 27 0.05 14.87 -79.18
C PRO A 27 -0.01 13.85 -78.02
N GLY A 28 -0.39 12.59 -78.31
CA GLY A 28 -0.61 11.55 -77.32
C GLY A 28 0.63 11.03 -76.58
N THR A 29 1.84 11.13 -77.17
CA THR A 29 3.08 10.64 -76.54
C THR A 29 3.63 11.60 -75.50
N ARG A 30 3.51 12.91 -75.74
CA ARG A 30 3.93 13.97 -74.82
C ARG A 30 3.03 14.06 -73.60
N ALA A 31 1.72 13.96 -73.78
CA ALA A 31 0.77 13.89 -72.67
C ALA A 31 1.06 12.67 -71.77
N GLN A 32 1.37 11.51 -72.36
CA GLN A 32 1.72 10.31 -71.59
C GLN A 32 3.00 10.48 -70.76
N GLN A 33 4.03 11.12 -71.32
CA GLN A 33 5.27 11.42 -70.59
C GLN A 33 5.02 12.35 -69.40
N LEU A 34 4.23 13.41 -69.60
CA LEU A 34 3.84 14.33 -68.52
C LEU A 34 3.09 13.62 -67.40
N LEU A 35 2.21 12.66 -67.70
CA LEU A 35 1.51 11.87 -66.68
C LEU A 35 2.45 11.00 -65.84
N VAL A 36 3.48 10.40 -66.49
CA VAL A 36 4.49 9.60 -65.80
C VAL A 36 5.36 10.47 -64.89
N ASP A 37 5.78 11.62 -65.39
CA ASP A 37 6.59 12.56 -64.60
C ASP A 37 5.77 13.19 -63.46
N ALA A 38 4.48 13.48 -63.69
CA ALA A 38 3.56 13.96 -62.66
C ALA A 38 3.35 12.92 -61.55
N ALA A 39 3.17 11.65 -61.91
CA ALA A 39 3.04 10.56 -60.93
C ALA A 39 4.32 10.43 -60.09
N ARG A 40 5.49 10.50 -60.71
CA ARG A 40 6.78 10.51 -59.99
C ARG A 40 6.90 11.70 -59.05
N ALA A 41 6.54 12.90 -59.51
CA ALA A 41 6.56 14.10 -58.67
C ALA A 41 5.61 14.00 -57.47
N LEU A 42 4.46 13.36 -57.63
CA LEU A 42 3.51 13.09 -56.55
C LEU A 42 4.10 12.10 -55.53
N ASP A 43 4.70 10.99 -56.00
CA ASP A 43 5.33 9.99 -55.12
C ASP A 43 6.51 10.57 -54.34
N GLU A 44 7.24 11.52 -54.93
CA GLU A 44 8.30 12.29 -54.28
C GLU A 44 7.78 13.40 -53.33
N GLY A 45 6.47 13.60 -53.23
CA GLY A 45 5.84 14.64 -52.40
C GLY A 45 5.96 16.07 -52.95
N ARG A 46 6.38 16.24 -54.22
CA ARG A 46 6.47 17.53 -54.92
C ARG A 46 5.10 17.95 -55.46
N LEU A 47 4.18 18.28 -54.57
CA LEU A 47 2.76 18.53 -54.91
C LEU A 47 2.55 19.74 -55.83
N SER A 48 3.26 20.84 -55.60
CA SER A 48 3.25 22.03 -56.47
C SER A 48 4.59 22.76 -56.41
N ARG A 49 5.06 23.26 -57.55
CA ARG A 49 6.24 24.12 -57.64
C ARG A 49 6.10 25.19 -58.72
N ALA A 50 6.62 26.38 -58.43
CA ALA A 50 6.62 27.51 -59.36
C ALA A 50 7.49 27.28 -60.61
N ASP A 51 8.44 26.35 -60.57
CA ASP A 51 9.28 25.95 -61.70
C ASP A 51 8.57 25.03 -62.70
N GLY A 52 7.31 24.67 -62.45
CA GLY A 52 6.51 23.77 -63.29
C GLY A 52 6.81 22.29 -63.14
N SER A 53 7.76 21.92 -62.26
CA SER A 53 8.14 20.52 -62.02
C SER A 53 7.28 19.80 -60.98
N GLY A 54 6.27 20.48 -60.42
CA GLY A 54 5.35 19.92 -59.43
C GLY A 54 4.29 19.03 -60.07
N ALA A 55 3.75 18.10 -59.27
CA ALA A 55 2.73 17.15 -59.72
C ALA A 55 1.48 17.86 -60.25
N ARG A 56 1.02 18.93 -59.58
CA ARG A 56 -0.09 19.76 -60.06
C ARG A 56 0.18 20.32 -61.46
N GLU A 57 1.30 21.01 -61.62
CA GLU A 57 1.62 21.70 -62.88
C GLU A 57 1.79 20.72 -64.04
N LEU A 58 2.38 19.54 -63.78
CA LEU A 58 2.56 18.49 -64.79
C LEU A 58 1.23 17.82 -65.18
N TYR A 59 0.32 17.58 -64.22
CA TYR A 59 -1.02 17.06 -64.54
C TYR A 59 -1.90 18.11 -65.23
N GLU A 60 -1.83 19.39 -64.85
CA GLU A 60 -2.52 20.50 -65.54
C GLU A 60 -2.01 20.66 -66.98
N ALA A 61 -0.70 20.55 -67.20
CA ALA A 61 -0.10 20.57 -68.54
C ALA A 61 -0.57 19.38 -69.39
N ALA A 62 -0.65 18.18 -68.80
CA ALA A 62 -1.19 17.00 -69.49
C ALA A 62 -2.68 17.18 -69.84
N GLN A 63 -3.48 17.76 -68.93
CA GLN A 63 -4.90 18.05 -69.15
C GLN A 63 -5.12 19.12 -70.24
N ALA A 64 -4.25 20.13 -70.32
CA ALA A 64 -4.32 21.17 -71.35
C ALA A 64 -4.04 20.61 -72.77
N LEU A 65 -3.21 19.57 -72.88
CA LEU A 65 -2.94 18.89 -74.14
C LEU A 65 -4.07 17.95 -74.57
N ASP A 66 -4.78 17.35 -73.62
CA ASP A 66 -5.84 16.36 -73.87
C ASP A 66 -6.94 16.44 -72.79
N PRO A 67 -7.96 17.31 -72.96
CA PRO A 67 -8.99 17.56 -71.95
C PRO A 67 -9.92 16.37 -71.66
N ASP A 68 -10.05 15.42 -72.59
CA ASP A 68 -10.97 14.27 -72.50
C ASP A 68 -10.38 13.09 -71.72
N ARG A 69 -9.08 13.19 -71.38
CA ARG A 69 -8.33 12.14 -70.69
C ARG A 69 -8.62 12.13 -69.18
N LEU A 70 -9.12 11.01 -68.67
CA LEU A 70 -9.52 10.86 -67.27
C LEU A 70 -8.32 10.81 -66.32
N GLU A 71 -7.19 10.26 -66.77
CA GLU A 71 -6.00 10.01 -65.97
C GLU A 71 -5.36 11.31 -65.42
N ALA A 72 -5.43 12.40 -66.19
CA ALA A 72 -4.96 13.72 -65.73
C ALA A 72 -5.86 14.28 -64.62
N ARG A 73 -7.19 14.11 -64.76
CA ARG A 73 -8.17 14.55 -63.76
C ARG A 73 -8.05 13.73 -62.47
N GLU A 74 -7.91 12.42 -62.58
CA GLU A 74 -7.66 11.53 -61.45
C GLU A 74 -6.31 11.82 -60.77
N GLY A 75 -5.28 12.16 -61.56
CA GLY A 75 -3.99 12.65 -61.05
C GLY A 75 -4.13 13.90 -60.19
N LEU A 76 -4.83 14.93 -60.68
CA LEU A 76 -5.10 16.16 -59.92
C LEU A 76 -5.90 15.90 -58.64
N GLN A 77 -6.88 14.99 -58.68
CA GLN A 77 -7.59 14.57 -57.47
C GLN A 77 -6.66 13.92 -56.44
N ARG A 78 -5.75 13.03 -56.88
CA ARG A 78 -4.73 12.43 -56.00
C ARG A 78 -3.77 13.47 -55.41
N VAL A 79 -3.34 14.46 -56.20
CA VAL A 79 -2.52 15.59 -55.69
C VAL A 79 -3.30 16.38 -54.64
N GLY A 80 -4.59 16.64 -54.87
CA GLY A 80 -5.46 17.32 -53.89
C GLY A 80 -5.61 16.56 -52.58
N LEU A 81 -5.80 15.24 -52.64
CA LEU A 81 -5.84 14.38 -51.44
C LEU A 81 -4.49 14.36 -50.71
N ALA A 82 -3.38 14.25 -51.45
CA ALA A 82 -2.05 14.31 -50.86
C ALA A 82 -1.77 15.69 -50.20
N ALA A 83 -2.31 16.78 -50.76
CA ALA A 83 -2.24 18.10 -50.17
C ALA A 83 -3.04 18.21 -48.86
N LEU A 84 -4.20 17.53 -48.74
CA LEU A 84 -4.91 17.42 -47.46
C LEU A 84 -4.09 16.64 -46.42
N THR A 85 -3.53 15.49 -46.78
CA THR A 85 -2.66 14.71 -45.89
C THR A 85 -1.46 15.53 -45.42
N ARG A 86 -0.85 16.30 -46.33
CA ARG A 86 0.21 17.24 -45.99
C ARG A 86 -0.29 18.30 -45.01
N ALA A 87 -1.42 18.95 -45.27
CA ALA A 87 -1.99 19.94 -44.37
C ALA A 87 -2.21 19.39 -42.96
N GLU A 88 -2.70 18.15 -42.82
CA GLU A 88 -2.84 17.50 -41.51
C GLU A 88 -1.50 17.23 -40.83
N ALA A 89 -0.48 16.80 -41.57
CA ALA A 89 0.87 16.58 -41.05
C ALA A 89 1.54 17.91 -40.61
N GLU A 90 1.34 18.99 -41.37
CA GLU A 90 1.85 20.32 -41.00
C GLU A 90 1.12 20.88 -39.77
N ILE A 91 -0.20 20.66 -39.63
CA ILE A 91 -0.95 21.00 -38.40
C ILE A 91 -0.38 20.24 -37.19
N ALA A 92 -0.16 18.93 -37.33
CA ALA A 92 0.41 18.11 -36.26
C ALA A 92 1.83 18.54 -35.87
N ALA A 93 2.57 19.13 -36.81
CA ALA A 93 3.91 19.65 -36.58
C ALA A 93 3.95 21.14 -36.15
N GLY A 94 2.79 21.79 -35.96
CA GLY A 94 2.70 23.20 -35.59
C GLY A 94 3.06 24.20 -36.70
N ARG A 95 3.25 23.72 -37.94
CA ARG A 95 3.62 24.53 -39.12
C ARG A 95 2.37 25.09 -39.80
N LEU A 96 1.69 26.02 -39.10
CA LEU A 96 0.39 26.56 -39.52
C LEU A 96 0.42 27.31 -40.88
N PRO A 97 1.48 28.08 -41.24
CA PRO A 97 1.59 28.68 -42.57
C PRO A 97 1.66 27.65 -43.70
N GLU A 98 2.42 26.58 -43.50
CA GLU A 98 2.58 25.47 -44.44
C GLU A 98 1.27 24.66 -44.56
N ALA A 99 0.56 24.45 -43.45
CA ALA A 99 -0.77 23.86 -43.44
C ALA A 99 -1.77 24.68 -44.26
N HIS A 100 -1.75 26.01 -44.15
CA HIS A 100 -2.57 26.91 -44.96
C HIS A 100 -2.27 26.79 -46.45
N ALA A 101 -0.98 26.74 -46.81
CA ALA A 101 -0.56 26.58 -48.21
C ALA A 101 -1.04 25.24 -48.80
N ALA A 102 -0.89 24.15 -48.04
CA ALA A 102 -1.34 22.83 -48.45
C ALA A 102 -2.87 22.71 -48.55
N LEU A 103 -3.62 23.30 -47.60
CA LEU A 103 -5.08 23.35 -47.64
C LEU A 103 -5.60 24.20 -48.83
N ARG A 104 -4.91 25.30 -49.15
CA ARG A 104 -5.23 26.13 -50.34
C ARG A 104 -5.04 25.34 -51.63
N LEU A 105 -3.91 24.64 -51.76
CA LEU A 105 -3.63 23.75 -52.90
C LEU A 105 -4.71 22.67 -53.04
N ALA A 106 -5.12 22.04 -51.94
CA ALA A 106 -6.20 21.04 -51.97
C ALA A 106 -7.54 21.63 -52.46
N ARG A 107 -7.88 22.86 -52.03
CA ARG A 107 -9.11 23.55 -52.46
C ARG A 107 -9.07 23.94 -53.94
N GLU A 108 -7.94 24.42 -54.43
CA GLU A 108 -7.73 24.73 -55.86
C GLU A 108 -7.95 23.49 -56.74
N LEU A 109 -7.55 22.31 -56.23
CA LEU A 109 -7.74 21.01 -56.87
C LEU A 109 -9.12 20.37 -56.63
N GLN A 110 -10.07 21.14 -56.08
CA GLN A 110 -11.48 20.76 -55.94
C GLN A 110 -11.73 19.45 -55.17
N VAL A 111 -10.93 19.19 -54.12
CA VAL A 111 -11.20 18.07 -53.20
C VAL A 111 -12.61 18.15 -52.59
N PRO A 112 -13.20 17.02 -52.14
CA PRO A 112 -14.50 17.02 -51.49
C PRO A 112 -14.59 18.05 -50.34
N ARG A 113 -15.65 18.86 -50.34
CA ARG A 113 -15.82 19.98 -49.40
C ARG A 113 -15.77 19.53 -47.94
N ASP A 114 -16.35 18.38 -47.63
CA ASP A 114 -16.40 17.85 -46.26
C ASP A 114 -15.00 17.57 -45.72
N ALA A 115 -14.12 16.98 -46.55
CA ALA A 115 -12.73 16.68 -46.20
C ALA A 115 -11.93 17.97 -45.97
N ALA A 116 -12.02 18.95 -46.87
CA ALA A 116 -11.36 20.25 -46.70
C ALA A 116 -11.88 21.02 -45.46
N SER A 117 -13.18 20.95 -45.18
CA SER A 117 -13.79 21.61 -44.02
C SER A 117 -13.33 21.00 -42.68
N ALA A 118 -13.06 19.69 -42.66
CA ALA A 118 -12.57 19.00 -41.47
C ALA A 118 -11.15 19.46 -41.11
N VAL A 119 -10.26 19.50 -42.11
CA VAL A 119 -8.88 20.01 -41.94
C VAL A 119 -8.89 21.49 -41.54
N GLU A 120 -9.76 22.30 -42.16
CA GLU A 120 -9.89 23.72 -41.80
C GLU A 120 -10.36 23.94 -40.35
N ARG A 121 -11.34 23.16 -39.86
CA ARG A 121 -11.77 23.25 -38.45
C ARG A 121 -10.63 22.91 -37.49
N ARG A 122 -9.83 21.89 -37.82
CA ARG A 122 -8.64 21.53 -37.03
C ARG A 122 -7.59 22.64 -37.05
N LEU A 123 -7.31 23.21 -38.21
CA LEU A 123 -6.38 24.33 -38.37
C LEU A 123 -6.79 25.53 -37.52
N ARG A 124 -8.06 25.96 -37.61
CA ARG A 124 -8.61 27.05 -36.79
C ARG A 124 -8.55 26.77 -35.29
N ALA A 125 -8.77 25.53 -34.87
CA ALA A 125 -8.68 25.14 -33.47
C ALA A 125 -7.24 25.26 -32.93
N HIS A 126 -6.24 24.89 -33.74
CA HIS A 126 -4.83 25.09 -33.39
C HIS A 126 -4.46 26.58 -33.33
N GLU A 127 -4.92 27.39 -34.27
CA GLU A 127 -4.67 28.84 -34.26
C GLU A 127 -5.25 29.54 -33.03
N ALA A 128 -6.49 29.18 -32.64
CA ALA A 128 -7.09 29.68 -31.43
C ALA A 128 -6.29 29.27 -30.19
N ALA A 129 -5.83 28.02 -30.14
CA ALA A 129 -4.99 27.53 -29.05
C ALA A 129 -3.63 28.24 -28.97
N SER A 130 -3.02 28.65 -30.08
CA SER A 130 -1.73 29.38 -30.06
C SER A 130 -1.80 30.70 -29.29
N VAL A 131 -2.91 31.45 -29.41
CA VAL A 131 -3.11 32.69 -28.63
C VAL A 131 -3.26 32.40 -27.14
N ASP A 132 -3.95 31.32 -26.80
CA ASP A 132 -4.10 30.88 -25.40
C ASP A 132 -2.79 30.33 -24.81
N ILE A 133 -1.95 29.68 -25.63
CA ILE A 133 -0.65 29.12 -25.22
C ILE A 133 0.29 30.21 -24.70
N GLU A 134 0.38 31.36 -25.36
CA GLU A 134 1.21 32.48 -24.88
C GLU A 134 0.76 32.95 -23.49
N THR A 135 -0.57 33.07 -23.30
CA THR A 135 -1.17 33.45 -22.02
C THR A 135 -0.91 32.39 -20.95
N TRP A 136 -1.03 31.09 -21.30
CA TRP A 136 -0.73 29.98 -20.40
C TRP A 136 0.74 29.92 -20.01
N LEU A 137 1.68 30.20 -20.93
CA LEU A 137 3.11 30.25 -20.63
C LEU A 137 3.45 31.36 -19.64
N VAL A 138 2.89 32.56 -19.82
CA VAL A 138 3.07 33.66 -18.87
C VAL A 138 2.53 33.31 -17.48
N ALA A 139 1.32 32.73 -17.42
CA ALA A 139 0.70 32.33 -16.18
C ALA A 139 1.45 31.16 -15.49
N ALA A 140 1.90 30.16 -16.25
CA ALA A 140 2.70 29.05 -15.76
C ALA A 140 4.04 29.53 -15.19
N GLY A 141 4.72 30.45 -15.87
CA GLY A 141 5.93 31.09 -15.38
C GLY A 141 5.70 31.92 -14.12
N SER A 142 4.54 32.57 -13.99
CA SER A 142 4.15 33.25 -12.75
C SER A 142 3.91 32.28 -11.60
N ALA A 143 3.22 31.17 -11.84
CA ALA A 143 2.98 30.12 -10.84
C ALA A 143 4.32 29.50 -10.38
N LEU A 144 5.25 29.24 -11.31
CA LEU A 144 6.60 28.77 -11.00
C LEU A 144 7.33 29.72 -10.05
N ARG A 145 7.36 31.03 -10.35
CA ARG A 145 7.98 32.04 -9.49
C ARG A 145 7.30 32.17 -8.11
N ALA A 146 5.99 31.96 -8.05
CA ALA A 146 5.23 31.95 -6.81
C ALA A 146 5.46 30.66 -5.98
N GLY A 147 6.12 29.64 -6.55
CA GLY A 147 6.29 28.33 -5.92
C GLY A 147 5.04 27.47 -5.92
N ASP A 148 4.04 27.84 -6.72
CA ASP A 148 2.80 27.10 -6.96
C ASP A 148 2.99 26.12 -8.13
N LEU A 149 3.51 24.93 -7.79
CA LEU A 149 4.09 24.01 -8.78
C LEU A 149 3.13 22.87 -9.16
N VAL A 150 2.34 22.39 -8.20
CA VAL A 150 1.55 21.14 -8.29
C VAL A 150 0.27 21.23 -7.44
N GLY A 151 -0.67 20.31 -7.67
CA GLY A 151 -1.85 20.12 -6.82
C GLY A 151 -3.18 20.61 -7.40
N HIS A 152 -3.16 21.47 -8.42
CA HIS A 152 -4.36 21.92 -9.14
C HIS A 152 -4.07 22.39 -10.57
N SER A 153 -5.09 22.60 -11.39
CA SER A 153 -4.94 22.95 -12.82
C SER A 153 -4.20 24.27 -13.07
N GLY A 154 -4.31 25.25 -12.17
CA GLY A 154 -3.60 26.54 -12.29
C GLY A 154 -2.14 26.53 -11.81
N ALA A 155 -1.60 25.38 -11.40
CA ALA A 155 -0.22 25.28 -10.93
C ALA A 155 0.74 25.09 -12.12
N ALA A 156 2.02 25.44 -11.95
CA ALA A 156 2.98 25.51 -13.05
C ALA A 156 3.08 24.22 -13.89
N LEU A 157 3.25 23.05 -13.27
CA LEU A 157 3.44 21.79 -14.00
C LEU A 157 2.21 21.36 -14.81
N PRO A 158 0.97 21.36 -14.26
CA PRO A 158 -0.24 21.16 -15.04
C PRO A 158 -0.38 22.11 -16.24
N MET A 159 -0.02 23.39 -16.08
CA MET A 159 -0.10 24.38 -17.17
C MET A 159 0.92 24.11 -18.28
N TYR A 160 2.19 23.84 -17.92
CA TYR A 160 3.19 23.46 -18.93
C TYR A 160 2.82 22.16 -19.64
N ARG A 161 2.29 21.16 -18.93
CA ARG A 161 1.76 19.93 -19.55
C ARG A 161 0.63 20.23 -20.53
N GLN A 162 -0.24 21.19 -20.22
CA GLN A 162 -1.32 21.59 -21.12
C GLN A 162 -0.77 22.23 -22.39
N VAL A 163 0.23 23.13 -22.31
CA VAL A 163 0.91 23.67 -23.49
C VAL A 163 1.53 22.56 -24.34
N LEU A 164 2.24 21.62 -23.71
CA LEU A 164 2.89 20.49 -24.38
C LEU A 164 1.92 19.48 -25.02
N GLN A 165 0.63 19.50 -24.65
CA GLN A 165 -0.39 18.69 -25.34
C GLN A 165 -0.74 19.26 -26.72
N TYR A 166 -0.65 20.59 -26.89
CA TYR A 166 -0.92 21.27 -28.15
C TYR A 166 0.35 21.48 -28.99
N GLU A 167 1.46 21.81 -28.33
CA GLU A 167 2.78 22.01 -28.95
C GLU A 167 3.86 21.17 -28.23
N PRO A 168 4.01 19.88 -28.57
CA PRO A 168 4.95 18.97 -27.88
C PRO A 168 6.42 19.41 -27.96
N ALA A 169 6.79 20.21 -28.96
CA ALA A 169 8.13 20.73 -29.18
C ALA A 169 8.31 22.18 -28.71
N ASN A 170 7.37 22.73 -27.94
CA ASN A 170 7.49 24.10 -27.41
C ASN A 170 8.62 24.18 -26.37
N GLN A 171 9.72 24.82 -26.75
CA GLN A 171 10.93 24.87 -25.94
C GLN A 171 10.72 25.56 -24.59
N ALA A 172 9.97 26.67 -24.56
CA ALA A 172 9.69 27.40 -23.32
C ALA A 172 8.86 26.55 -22.34
N ALA A 173 7.92 25.76 -22.85
CA ALA A 173 7.14 24.84 -22.01
C ALA A 173 7.97 23.66 -21.50
N LEU A 174 8.89 23.13 -22.32
CA LEU A 174 9.81 22.07 -21.91
C LEU A 174 10.75 22.57 -20.81
N GLU A 175 11.44 23.68 -21.03
CA GLU A 175 12.34 24.30 -20.04
C GLU A 175 11.59 24.67 -18.75
N GLY A 176 10.42 25.31 -18.86
CA GLY A 176 9.62 25.67 -17.70
C GLY A 176 9.11 24.46 -16.90
N ARG A 177 8.81 23.34 -17.58
CA ARG A 177 8.47 22.07 -16.91
C ARG A 177 9.66 21.52 -16.15
N GLU A 178 10.85 21.49 -16.76
CA GLU A 178 12.08 21.04 -16.08
C GLU A 178 12.38 21.91 -14.84
N ASP A 179 12.33 23.24 -14.98
CA ASP A 179 12.54 24.16 -13.85
C ASP A 179 11.51 23.91 -12.72
N ALA A 180 10.25 23.69 -13.09
CA ALA A 180 9.19 23.39 -12.13
C ALA A 180 9.40 22.03 -11.44
N LEU A 181 9.87 21.00 -12.17
CA LEU A 181 10.20 19.68 -11.60
C LEU A 181 11.37 19.79 -10.62
N THR A 182 12.46 20.47 -11.00
CA THR A 182 13.58 20.77 -10.11
C THR A 182 13.09 21.51 -8.86
N ALA A 183 12.21 22.50 -9.01
CA ALA A 183 11.64 23.24 -7.88
C ALA A 183 10.79 22.36 -6.94
N VAL A 184 9.99 21.41 -7.48
CA VAL A 184 9.22 20.44 -6.67
C VAL A 184 10.16 19.52 -5.89
N ILE A 185 11.23 19.04 -6.53
CA ILE A 185 12.20 18.16 -5.88
C ILE A 185 12.95 18.92 -4.78
N GLN A 186 13.36 20.17 -5.01
CA GLN A 186 13.96 21.03 -3.98
C GLN A 186 12.98 21.33 -2.82
N GLN A 187 11.69 21.47 -3.12
CA GLN A 187 10.65 21.56 -2.10
C GLN A 187 10.55 20.26 -1.27
N ALA A 188 10.68 19.08 -1.88
CA ALA A 188 10.70 17.80 -1.18
C ALA A 188 11.94 17.65 -0.29
N TRP A 189 13.13 18.09 -0.74
CA TRP A 189 14.34 18.11 0.08
C TRP A 189 14.16 18.97 1.34
N ARG A 190 13.54 20.15 1.22
CA ARG A 190 13.21 21.01 2.37
C ARG A 190 12.22 20.36 3.32
N ASP A 191 11.19 19.67 2.79
CA ASP A 191 10.24 18.93 3.62
C ASP A 191 10.93 17.79 4.38
N MET A 192 11.85 17.04 3.75
CA MET A 192 12.65 16.01 4.43
C MET A 192 13.54 16.59 5.52
N ALA A 193 14.20 17.73 5.26
CA ALA A 193 14.99 18.43 6.27
C ALA A 193 14.15 18.92 7.46
N ALA A 194 12.86 19.22 7.23
CA ALA A 194 11.91 19.60 8.27
C ALA A 194 11.24 18.39 8.97
N GLY A 195 11.55 17.15 8.56
CA GLY A 195 10.91 15.94 9.08
C GLY A 195 9.50 15.66 8.52
N GLU A 196 9.05 16.42 7.52
CA GLU A 196 7.73 16.30 6.88
C GLU A 196 7.72 15.20 5.80
N LEU A 197 8.09 13.98 6.19
CA LEU A 197 8.33 12.86 5.27
C LEU A 197 7.11 12.52 4.38
N ALA A 198 5.91 12.66 4.92
CA ALA A 198 4.66 12.43 4.18
C ALA A 198 4.46 13.47 3.06
N ARG A 199 4.82 14.73 3.33
CA ARG A 199 4.70 15.82 2.36
C ARG A 199 5.76 15.69 1.27
N ALA A 200 6.99 15.36 1.65
CA ALA A 200 8.07 15.05 0.71
C ALA A 200 7.68 13.91 -0.23
N GLY A 201 7.16 12.80 0.31
CA GLY A 201 6.75 11.64 -0.48
C GLY A 201 5.66 11.97 -1.51
N ARG A 202 4.66 12.79 -1.15
CA ARG A 202 3.64 13.25 -2.09
C ARG A 202 4.23 14.07 -3.23
N ARG A 203 5.13 15.03 -2.93
CA ARG A 203 5.81 15.86 -3.94
C ARG A 203 6.66 15.01 -4.89
N LEU A 204 7.42 14.06 -4.37
CA LEU A 204 8.22 13.15 -5.20
C LEU A 204 7.34 12.24 -6.07
N ALA A 205 6.21 11.76 -5.55
CA ALA A 205 5.26 10.98 -6.33
C ALA A 205 4.62 11.81 -7.46
N GLU A 206 4.33 13.09 -7.22
CA GLU A 206 3.86 14.01 -8.25
C GLU A 206 4.92 14.29 -9.31
N ALA A 207 6.16 14.63 -8.91
CA ALA A 207 7.27 14.83 -9.82
C ALA A 207 7.45 13.62 -10.74
N ARG A 208 7.47 12.41 -10.18
CA ARG A 208 7.57 11.15 -10.93
C ARG A 208 6.41 10.93 -11.91
N ARG A 209 5.21 11.45 -11.64
CA ARG A 209 4.07 11.34 -12.58
C ARG A 209 4.23 12.27 -13.78
N PHE A 210 4.92 13.39 -13.63
CA PHE A 210 5.20 14.32 -14.73
C PHE A 210 6.41 13.86 -15.56
N ASP A 211 7.50 13.47 -14.90
CA ASP A 211 8.66 12.87 -15.54
C ASP A 211 9.34 11.84 -14.62
N PRO A 212 9.19 10.53 -14.91
CA PRO A 212 9.92 9.49 -14.19
C PRO A 212 11.44 9.52 -14.41
N GLY A 213 11.92 10.13 -15.49
CA GLY A 213 13.32 10.17 -15.91
C GLY A 213 14.11 11.39 -15.45
N HIS A 214 13.49 12.31 -14.70
CA HIS A 214 14.11 13.56 -14.28
C HIS A 214 15.40 13.32 -13.46
N VAL A 215 16.47 14.03 -13.80
CA VAL A 215 17.84 13.77 -13.30
C VAL A 215 17.99 13.83 -11.78
N ASP A 216 17.28 14.76 -11.12
CA ASP A 216 17.37 14.95 -9.67
C ASP A 216 16.48 13.98 -8.84
N LEU A 217 15.56 13.28 -9.51
CA LEU A 217 14.55 12.46 -8.83
C LEU A 217 15.14 11.23 -8.11
N PRO A 218 16.08 10.45 -8.70
CA PRO A 218 16.64 9.28 -8.04
C PRO A 218 17.31 9.59 -6.70
N GLY A 219 18.06 10.70 -6.61
CA GLY A 219 18.72 11.12 -5.38
C GLY A 219 17.73 11.44 -4.27
N ALA A 220 16.67 12.20 -4.60
CA ALA A 220 15.63 12.57 -3.65
C ALA A 220 14.79 11.36 -3.18
N MET A 221 14.46 10.44 -4.11
CA MET A 221 13.77 9.18 -3.77
C MET A 221 14.61 8.27 -2.86
N ALA A 222 15.92 8.20 -3.10
CA ALA A 222 16.82 7.42 -2.26
C ALA A 222 16.89 7.99 -0.82
N GLU A 223 16.98 9.31 -0.67
CA GLU A 223 16.96 9.94 0.66
C GLU A 223 15.62 9.73 1.38
N TRP A 224 14.50 9.97 0.68
CA TRP A 224 13.18 9.74 1.24
C TRP A 224 13.01 8.29 1.74
N SER A 225 13.49 7.33 0.97
CA SER A 225 13.45 5.91 1.33
C SER A 225 14.31 5.62 2.56
N ARG A 226 15.52 6.20 2.66
CA ARG A 226 16.39 6.06 3.84
C ARG A 226 15.76 6.63 5.10
N GLN A 227 15.17 7.82 5.03
CA GLN A 227 14.52 8.44 6.19
C GLN A 227 13.28 7.66 6.63
N ARG A 228 12.53 7.10 5.66
CA ARG A 228 11.42 6.19 5.96
C ARG A 228 11.92 4.95 6.69
N GLU A 229 12.94 4.27 6.18
CA GLU A 229 13.53 3.10 6.84
C GLU A 229 14.01 3.42 8.27
N ALA A 230 14.66 4.58 8.46
CA ALA A 230 15.07 5.04 9.79
C ALA A 230 13.87 5.32 10.72
N ALA A 231 12.72 5.77 10.19
CA ALA A 231 11.50 5.92 10.97
C ALA A 231 10.91 4.56 11.38
N HIS A 232 10.92 3.56 10.50
CA HIS A 232 10.51 2.19 10.83
C HIS A 232 11.39 1.59 11.93
N ALA A 233 12.71 1.70 11.79
CA ALA A 233 13.67 1.21 12.79
C ALA A 233 13.43 1.84 14.16
N ARG A 234 13.24 3.17 14.23
CA ARG A 234 12.92 3.88 15.49
C ARG A 234 11.61 3.42 16.12
N ALA A 235 10.58 3.19 15.31
CA ALA A 235 9.29 2.70 15.80
C ALA A 235 9.38 1.27 16.34
N GLY A 236 10.13 0.39 15.65
CA GLY A 236 10.43 -0.96 16.10
C GLY A 236 11.24 -0.99 17.38
N GLU A 237 12.27 -0.14 17.51
CA GLU A 237 13.10 0.01 18.71
C GLU A 237 12.31 0.57 19.90
N ALA A 238 11.41 1.53 19.68
CA ALA A 238 10.51 2.02 20.73
C ALA A 238 9.65 0.89 21.28
N LEU A 239 9.12 0.03 20.40
CA LEU A 239 8.32 -1.12 20.83
C LEU A 239 9.16 -2.17 21.58
N SER A 240 10.34 -2.53 21.08
CA SER A 240 11.20 -3.53 21.73
C SER A 240 11.68 -3.10 23.12
N ARG A 241 11.84 -1.79 23.35
CA ARG A 241 12.15 -1.21 24.67
C ARG A 241 10.92 -1.00 25.56
N GLY A 242 9.72 -1.42 25.14
CA GLY A 242 8.49 -1.25 25.90
C GLY A 242 7.95 0.19 25.96
N ARG A 243 8.48 1.12 25.15
CA ARG A 243 7.98 2.51 25.03
C ARG A 243 6.76 2.54 24.11
N ARG A 244 5.68 1.90 24.55
CA ARG A 244 4.48 1.62 23.76
C ARG A 244 3.78 2.86 23.22
N THR A 245 3.68 3.93 24.02
CA THR A 245 3.05 5.19 23.60
C THR A 245 3.86 5.86 22.48
N ASP A 246 5.18 5.92 22.62
CA ASP A 246 6.10 6.43 21.59
C ASP A 246 5.98 5.59 20.31
N ALA A 247 5.99 4.26 20.45
CA ALA A 247 5.87 3.33 19.33
C ALA A 247 4.56 3.56 18.57
N ARG A 248 3.43 3.74 19.26
CA ARG A 248 2.15 4.07 18.60
C ARG A 248 2.24 5.34 17.78
N ALA A 249 2.80 6.41 18.36
CA ALA A 249 2.92 7.69 17.68
C ALA A 249 3.78 7.56 16.41
N LEU A 250 4.93 6.90 16.51
CA LEU A 250 5.84 6.69 15.38
C LEU A 250 5.21 5.83 14.28
N TRP A 251 4.52 4.73 14.63
CA TRP A 251 3.82 3.93 13.62
C TRP A 251 2.66 4.68 12.98
N HIS A 252 1.95 5.51 13.73
CA HIS A 252 0.87 6.34 13.18
C HIS A 252 1.39 7.41 12.21
N GLU A 253 2.54 8.01 12.51
CA GLU A 253 3.22 8.93 11.58
C GLU A 253 3.58 8.25 10.26
N LEU A 254 4.08 7.00 10.31
CA LEU A 254 4.35 6.22 9.11
C LEU A 254 3.08 5.96 8.28
N LEU A 255 1.93 5.72 8.92
CA LEU A 255 0.65 5.62 8.20
C LEU A 255 0.18 6.92 7.55
N ARG A 256 0.62 8.08 8.06
CA ARG A 256 0.39 9.36 7.37
C ARG A 256 1.28 9.52 6.13
N VAL A 257 2.45 8.87 6.11
CA VAL A 257 3.35 8.82 4.95
C VAL A 257 2.77 7.88 3.89
N ASP A 258 2.41 6.66 4.30
CA ASP A 258 1.75 5.66 3.47
C ASP A 258 0.66 4.93 4.27
N ALA A 259 -0.60 5.21 3.98
CA ALA A 259 -1.75 4.62 4.69
C ALA A 259 -1.84 3.09 4.53
N ARG A 260 -1.14 2.52 3.53
CA ARG A 260 -1.11 1.09 3.24
C ARG A 260 0.19 0.43 3.67
N ASP A 261 1.03 1.13 4.43
CA ASP A 261 2.29 0.59 4.91
C ASP A 261 2.07 -0.72 5.72
N PRO A 262 2.57 -1.87 5.24
CA PRO A 262 2.30 -3.15 5.87
C PRO A 262 2.96 -3.28 7.24
N GLU A 263 4.18 -2.76 7.38
CA GLU A 263 4.99 -2.88 8.60
C GLU A 263 4.45 -1.98 9.70
N ALA A 264 4.03 -0.75 9.36
CA ALA A 264 3.40 0.14 10.33
C ALA A 264 2.06 -0.39 10.82
N ARG A 265 1.26 -0.97 9.91
CA ARG A 265 -0.01 -1.63 10.27
C ARG A 265 0.25 -2.84 11.18
N GLU A 266 1.20 -3.69 10.84
CA GLU A 266 1.58 -4.84 11.68
C GLU A 266 2.08 -4.41 13.06
N GLY A 267 2.91 -3.36 13.12
CA GLY A 267 3.41 -2.77 14.36
C GLY A 267 2.29 -2.31 15.29
N LEU A 268 1.28 -1.61 14.76
CA LEU A 268 0.10 -1.18 15.53
C LEU A 268 -0.78 -2.35 15.96
N VAL A 269 -0.94 -3.37 15.12
CA VAL A 269 -1.69 -4.59 15.48
C VAL A 269 -0.99 -5.34 16.61
N ARG A 270 0.34 -5.48 16.55
CA ARG A 270 1.14 -6.10 17.62
C ARG A 270 0.99 -5.30 18.92
N LEU A 271 1.10 -3.98 18.85
CA LEU A 271 0.96 -3.10 20.00
C LEU A 271 -0.44 -3.19 20.64
N ALA A 272 -1.50 -3.21 19.84
CA ALA A 272 -2.86 -3.37 20.35
C ALA A 272 -3.07 -4.75 21.03
N ARG A 273 -2.41 -5.81 20.53
CA ARG A 273 -2.41 -7.13 21.19
C ARG A 273 -1.65 -7.14 22.51
N GLU A 274 -0.54 -6.41 22.60
CA GLU A 274 0.20 -6.26 23.86
C GLU A 274 -0.65 -5.56 24.93
N TRP A 275 -1.29 -4.43 24.57
CA TRP A 275 -2.21 -3.72 25.45
C TRP A 275 -3.39 -4.59 25.89
N LYS A 276 -3.99 -5.35 24.96
CA LYS A 276 -5.03 -6.33 25.27
C LYS A 276 -4.56 -7.37 26.29
N THR A 277 -3.35 -7.92 26.10
CA THR A 277 -2.78 -8.93 27.00
C THR A 277 -2.51 -8.35 28.38
N GLU A 278 -2.07 -7.09 28.45
CA GLU A 278 -1.89 -6.38 29.72
C GLU A 278 -3.21 -6.14 30.44
N ALA A 279 -4.26 -5.73 29.72
CA ALA A 279 -5.59 -5.57 30.28
C ALA A 279 -6.12 -6.87 30.90
N GLU A 280 -5.98 -8.00 30.18
CA GLU A 280 -6.42 -9.31 30.67
C GLU A 280 -5.61 -9.77 31.89
N ARG A 281 -4.30 -9.51 31.93
CA ARG A 281 -3.45 -9.81 33.10
C ARG A 281 -3.82 -8.95 34.30
N ALA A 282 -3.97 -7.64 34.12
CA ALA A 282 -4.35 -6.72 35.19
C ALA A 282 -5.71 -7.09 35.79
N ALA A 283 -6.66 -7.52 34.96
CA ALA A 283 -7.96 -8.01 35.43
C ALA A 283 -7.87 -9.32 36.21
N ALA A 284 -7.00 -10.25 35.79
CA ALA A 284 -6.71 -11.47 36.55
C ALA A 284 -6.11 -11.18 37.93
N ASP A 285 -5.32 -10.10 38.04
CA ASP A 285 -4.74 -9.61 39.29
C ASP A 285 -5.67 -8.67 40.08
N PHE A 286 -6.95 -8.54 39.69
CA PHE A 286 -7.94 -7.64 40.28
C PHE A 286 -7.57 -6.13 40.24
N ARG A 287 -6.65 -5.73 39.38
CA ARG A 287 -6.24 -4.33 39.14
C ARG A 287 -7.10 -3.69 38.05
N PHE A 288 -8.38 -3.48 38.33
CA PHE A 288 -9.37 -3.14 37.30
C PHE A 288 -9.17 -1.78 36.62
N GLU A 289 -8.73 -0.76 37.35
CA GLU A 289 -8.44 0.55 36.74
C GLU A 289 -7.32 0.44 35.70
N GLN A 290 -6.27 -0.33 36.02
CA GLN A 290 -5.18 -0.61 35.08
C GLN A 290 -5.66 -1.45 33.89
N ALA A 291 -6.55 -2.41 34.14
CA ALA A 291 -7.13 -3.24 33.08
C ALA A 291 -7.96 -2.41 32.08
N GLU A 292 -8.79 -1.49 32.59
CA GLU A 292 -9.57 -0.58 31.75
C GLU A 292 -8.69 0.38 30.96
N ALA A 293 -7.71 1.01 31.62
CA ALA A 293 -6.77 1.90 30.96
C ALA A 293 -6.03 1.19 29.82
N ALA A 294 -5.51 -0.02 30.06
CA ALA A 294 -4.84 -0.80 29.02
C ALA A 294 -5.80 -1.21 27.88
N LEU A 295 -7.07 -1.53 28.18
CA LEU A 295 -8.06 -1.85 27.15
C LEU A 295 -8.42 -0.62 26.30
N ASP A 296 -8.49 0.56 26.89
CA ASP A 296 -8.71 1.82 26.17
C ASP A 296 -7.52 2.15 25.26
N GLU A 297 -6.28 1.96 25.73
CA GLU A 297 -5.08 2.09 24.90
C GLU A 297 -5.11 1.10 23.71
N ALA A 298 -5.59 -0.13 23.93
CA ALA A 298 -5.80 -1.12 22.87
C ALA A 298 -6.84 -0.65 21.84
N ARG A 299 -7.96 -0.07 22.28
CA ARG A 299 -9.02 0.47 21.39
C ARG A 299 -8.53 1.65 20.56
N VAL A 300 -7.86 2.61 21.19
CA VAL A 300 -7.27 3.78 20.50
C VAL A 300 -6.29 3.32 19.43
N THR A 301 -5.45 2.33 19.75
CA THR A 301 -4.47 1.77 18.80
C THR A 301 -5.16 1.01 17.67
N ALA A 302 -6.19 0.20 17.97
CA ALA A 302 -6.95 -0.57 16.98
C ALA A 302 -7.74 0.32 16.01
N ALA A 303 -8.21 1.50 16.45
CA ALA A 303 -8.91 2.45 15.60
C ALA A 303 -8.03 2.99 14.45
N LEU A 304 -6.70 2.95 14.61
CA LEU A 304 -5.74 3.33 13.56
C LEU A 304 -5.59 2.25 12.48
N VAL A 305 -6.04 1.03 12.76
CA VAL A 305 -5.95 -0.15 11.88
C VAL A 305 -7.29 -0.92 11.87
N PRO A 306 -8.39 -0.30 11.38
CA PRO A 306 -9.75 -0.83 11.53
C PRO A 306 -9.97 -2.18 10.85
N ASP A 307 -9.17 -2.51 9.83
CA ASP A 307 -9.26 -3.82 9.16
C ASP A 307 -8.70 -4.96 10.02
N ALA A 308 -7.96 -4.65 11.08
CA ALA A 308 -7.42 -5.64 12.00
C ALA A 308 -8.54 -6.12 12.94
N ARG A 309 -8.98 -7.37 12.74
CA ARG A 309 -9.97 -8.01 13.61
C ARG A 309 -9.36 -8.36 14.97
N LEU A 310 -9.44 -7.42 15.91
CA LEU A 310 -9.05 -7.60 17.31
C LEU A 310 -10.32 -7.74 18.15
N ASP A 311 -10.54 -8.92 18.74
CA ASP A 311 -11.69 -9.19 19.62
C ASP A 311 -11.46 -8.55 21.01
N LEU A 312 -11.57 -7.22 21.06
CA LEU A 312 -11.45 -6.41 22.28
C LEU A 312 -12.72 -6.50 23.13
N ASP A 313 -13.87 -6.79 22.53
CA ASP A 313 -15.14 -6.99 23.26
C ASP A 313 -15.09 -8.24 24.13
N ALA A 314 -14.46 -9.32 23.67
CA ALA A 314 -14.23 -10.47 24.54
C ALA A 314 -13.33 -10.14 25.73
N SER A 315 -12.32 -9.28 25.55
CA SER A 315 -11.50 -8.82 26.67
C SER A 315 -12.32 -7.98 27.65
N ALA A 316 -13.16 -7.07 27.16
CA ALA A 316 -14.09 -6.30 28.01
C ALA A 316 -14.97 -7.22 28.87
N ARG A 317 -15.60 -8.22 28.24
CA ARG A 317 -16.43 -9.23 28.95
C ARG A 317 -15.63 -10.01 29.99
N ARG A 318 -14.35 -10.34 29.72
CA ARG A 318 -13.48 -11.01 30.71
C ARG A 318 -13.18 -10.12 31.90
N ILE A 319 -12.93 -8.83 31.70
CA ILE A 319 -12.70 -7.85 32.78
C ILE A 319 -13.95 -7.74 33.65
N GLU A 320 -15.13 -7.62 33.04
CA GLU A 320 -16.42 -7.59 33.77
C GLU A 320 -16.66 -8.89 34.55
N ALA A 321 -16.41 -10.05 33.95
CA ALA A 321 -16.53 -11.34 34.61
C ALA A 321 -15.57 -11.46 35.82
N ALA A 322 -14.35 -10.93 35.71
CA ALA A 322 -13.39 -10.88 36.81
C ALA A 322 -13.85 -9.96 37.96
N ARG A 323 -14.44 -8.78 37.66
CA ARG A 323 -15.06 -7.90 38.67
C ARG A 323 -16.21 -8.58 39.39
N ASP A 324 -17.05 -9.25 38.62
CA ASP A 324 -18.18 -10.02 39.12
C ASP A 324 -17.75 -11.16 40.04
N SER A 325 -16.68 -11.87 39.67
CA SER A 325 -16.05 -12.89 40.50
C SER A 325 -15.53 -12.30 41.81
N GLN A 326 -14.80 -11.18 41.76
CA GLN A 326 -14.30 -10.50 42.96
C GLN A 326 -15.43 -10.03 43.87
N ARG A 327 -16.48 -9.40 43.31
CA ARG A 327 -17.65 -8.97 44.09
C ARG A 327 -18.36 -10.13 44.78
N ARG A 328 -18.39 -11.32 44.16
CA ARG A 328 -18.95 -12.52 44.78
C ARG A 328 -18.04 -13.10 45.86
N ALA A 329 -16.72 -13.00 45.68
CA ALA A 329 -15.73 -13.40 46.68
C ALA A 329 -15.75 -12.46 47.90
N ASP A 330 -15.74 -11.14 47.69
CA ASP A 330 -15.80 -10.10 48.72
C ASP A 330 -17.19 -10.05 49.40
N GLY A 331 -18.24 -10.30 48.63
CA GLY A 331 -19.63 -10.41 49.08
C GLY A 331 -19.99 -11.78 49.66
N GLY A 332 -19.00 -12.63 49.96
CA GLY A 332 -19.13 -14.02 50.41
C GLY A 332 -19.79 -14.25 51.78
N GLY A 333 -20.83 -13.50 52.12
CA GLY A 333 -21.73 -13.81 53.24
C GLY A 333 -22.29 -12.61 53.99
N ALA A 334 -21.72 -11.41 53.82
CA ALA A 334 -22.14 -10.21 54.53
C ALA A 334 -23.40 -9.59 53.89
N GLY A 335 -24.58 -10.02 54.34
CA GLY A 335 -25.87 -9.39 53.99
C GLY A 335 -26.93 -10.33 53.39
N LEU A 336 -26.60 -11.60 53.13
CA LEU A 336 -27.60 -12.58 52.69
C LEU A 336 -28.46 -13.04 53.86
N THR A 337 -29.77 -13.04 53.66
CA THR A 337 -30.71 -13.73 54.55
C THR A 337 -30.48 -15.25 54.50
N ALA A 338 -30.94 -15.98 55.51
CA ALA A 338 -30.79 -17.44 55.57
C ALA A 338 -31.41 -18.14 54.34
N GLU A 339 -32.57 -17.65 53.87
CA GLU A 339 -33.27 -18.16 52.69
C GLU A 339 -32.47 -17.94 51.40
N GLN A 340 -31.94 -16.74 51.19
CA GLN A 340 -31.11 -16.43 50.02
C GLN A 340 -29.80 -17.22 50.00
N ARG A 341 -29.22 -17.47 51.18
CA ARG A 341 -28.03 -18.32 51.31
C ARG A 341 -28.34 -19.76 50.92
N GLU A 342 -29.48 -20.29 51.38
CA GLU A 342 -29.93 -21.65 51.06
C GLU A 342 -30.22 -21.85 49.57
N GLU A 343 -30.90 -20.89 48.93
CA GLU A 343 -31.13 -20.90 47.49
C GLU A 343 -29.81 -20.83 46.70
N ALA A 344 -28.87 -19.98 47.13
CA ALA A 344 -27.56 -19.84 46.50
C ALA A 344 -26.76 -21.15 46.60
N ILE A 345 -26.72 -21.79 47.76
CA ILE A 345 -26.07 -23.10 47.97
C ILE A 345 -26.69 -24.15 47.05
N THR A 346 -28.03 -24.24 47.03
CA THR A 346 -28.76 -25.22 46.20
C THR A 346 -28.43 -25.04 44.72
N ARG A 347 -28.44 -23.80 44.23
CA ARG A 347 -28.09 -23.47 42.84
C ARG A 347 -26.64 -23.81 42.51
N LEU A 348 -25.68 -23.46 43.38
CA LEU A 348 -24.26 -23.71 43.16
C LEU A 348 -23.97 -25.21 43.13
N LEU A 349 -24.60 -26.00 44.00
CA LEU A 349 -24.47 -27.46 44.01
C LEU A 349 -25.05 -28.10 42.73
N ALA A 350 -26.20 -27.61 42.25
CA ALA A 350 -26.78 -28.07 40.98
C ALA A 350 -25.88 -27.74 39.79
N GLN A 351 -25.29 -26.55 39.76
CA GLN A 351 -24.35 -26.14 38.71
C GLN A 351 -23.06 -26.95 38.74
N ALA A 352 -22.52 -27.22 39.93
CA ALA A 352 -21.34 -28.08 40.10
C ALA A 352 -21.62 -29.50 39.59
N ALA A 353 -22.77 -30.08 39.93
CA ALA A 353 -23.19 -31.39 39.42
C ALA A 353 -23.36 -31.40 37.90
N GLY A 354 -23.94 -30.34 37.33
CA GLY A 354 -24.08 -30.19 35.88
C GLY A 354 -22.73 -30.09 35.17
N ALA A 355 -21.78 -29.31 35.70
CA ALA A 355 -20.42 -29.21 35.16
C ALA A 355 -19.70 -30.56 35.26
N GLN A 356 -19.80 -31.26 36.38
CA GLN A 356 -19.23 -32.59 36.55
C GLN A 356 -19.82 -33.60 35.54
N GLY A 357 -21.14 -33.57 35.30
CA GLY A 357 -21.80 -34.45 34.32
C GLY A 357 -21.34 -34.23 32.87
N ARG A 358 -20.88 -33.02 32.54
CA ARG A 358 -20.25 -32.71 31.24
C ARG A 358 -18.76 -33.05 31.17
N GLY A 359 -18.15 -33.43 32.30
CA GLY A 359 -16.71 -33.64 32.40
C GLY A 359 -15.91 -32.36 32.70
N ASP A 360 -16.56 -31.22 32.93
CA ASP A 360 -15.95 -29.91 33.23
C ASP A 360 -15.52 -29.84 34.71
N VAL A 361 -14.70 -30.79 35.15
CA VAL A 361 -14.38 -30.98 36.58
C VAL A 361 -13.52 -29.84 37.13
N LEU A 362 -12.43 -29.50 36.42
CA LEU A 362 -11.44 -28.49 36.82
C LEU A 362 -11.12 -27.52 35.67
N SER A 363 -11.87 -27.61 34.57
CA SER A 363 -11.69 -26.80 33.38
C SER A 363 -13.04 -26.66 32.68
N PRO A 364 -13.35 -25.53 32.04
CA PRO A 364 -12.59 -24.27 32.03
C PRO A 364 -12.68 -23.51 33.38
N PRO A 365 -11.70 -22.64 33.69
CA PRO A 365 -11.71 -21.86 34.93
C PRO A 365 -12.90 -20.90 34.98
N GLY A 366 -13.49 -20.72 36.18
CA GLY A 366 -14.66 -19.88 36.46
C GLY A 366 -16.00 -20.60 36.28
N GLU A 367 -16.04 -21.68 35.50
CA GLU A 367 -17.26 -22.43 35.21
C GLU A 367 -17.20 -23.91 35.62
N SER A 368 -16.03 -24.38 36.06
CA SER A 368 -15.82 -25.78 36.40
C SER A 368 -16.62 -26.21 37.62
N ALA A 369 -16.83 -27.52 37.76
CA ALA A 369 -17.46 -28.11 38.93
C ALA A 369 -16.75 -27.69 40.23
N TYR A 370 -15.42 -27.61 40.17
CA TYR A 370 -14.58 -27.12 41.27
C TYR A 370 -14.88 -25.66 41.62
N ASP A 371 -14.96 -24.74 40.65
CA ASP A 371 -15.18 -23.32 40.93
C ASP A 371 -16.55 -23.07 41.56
N ARG A 372 -17.59 -23.76 41.07
CA ARG A 372 -18.95 -23.69 41.64
C ARG A 372 -19.01 -24.24 43.05
N LEU A 373 -18.26 -25.32 43.31
CA LEU A 373 -18.19 -25.92 44.63
C LEU A 373 -17.36 -25.09 45.61
N ALA A 374 -16.26 -24.47 45.18
CA ALA A 374 -15.47 -23.54 45.99
C ALA A 374 -16.33 -22.34 46.44
N ALA A 375 -17.15 -21.79 45.54
CA ALA A 375 -18.12 -20.76 45.89
C ALA A 375 -19.18 -21.25 46.91
N ALA A 376 -19.67 -22.48 46.78
CA ALA A 376 -20.60 -23.05 47.75
C ALA A 376 -19.97 -23.23 49.14
N ARG A 377 -18.70 -23.67 49.20
CA ARG A 377 -17.91 -23.80 50.44
C ARG A 377 -17.66 -22.46 51.12
N ALA A 378 -17.45 -21.39 50.36
CA ALA A 378 -17.31 -20.06 50.93
C ALA A 378 -18.60 -19.59 51.63
N LEU A 379 -19.77 -19.98 51.13
CA LEU A 379 -21.06 -19.61 51.71
C LEU A 379 -21.47 -20.49 52.90
N ALA A 380 -21.17 -21.79 52.85
CA ALA A 380 -21.49 -22.74 53.92
C ALA A 380 -20.47 -23.90 53.96
N PRO A 381 -19.33 -23.72 54.64
CA PRO A 381 -18.29 -24.75 54.72
C PRO A 381 -18.74 -26.01 55.49
N ASP A 382 -19.67 -25.83 56.42
CA ASP A 382 -20.20 -26.90 57.29
C ASP A 382 -21.48 -27.55 56.74
N ASP A 383 -21.99 -27.12 55.58
CA ASP A 383 -23.19 -27.72 54.97
C ASP A 383 -22.88 -29.17 54.52
N PRO A 384 -23.66 -30.17 54.97
CA PRO A 384 -23.37 -31.57 54.68
C PRO A 384 -23.43 -31.90 53.18
N ARG A 385 -24.24 -31.18 52.39
CA ARG A 385 -24.33 -31.36 50.93
C ARG A 385 -23.07 -30.84 50.24
N VAL A 386 -22.53 -29.72 50.72
CA VAL A 386 -21.27 -29.13 50.25
C VAL A 386 -20.08 -30.02 50.60
N GLN A 387 -20.05 -30.57 51.82
CA GLN A 387 -19.02 -31.53 52.23
C GLN A 387 -19.08 -32.81 51.39
N ALA A 388 -20.28 -33.38 51.18
CA ALA A 388 -20.47 -34.56 50.34
C ALA A 388 -20.06 -34.30 48.88
N ALA A 389 -20.37 -33.13 48.33
CA ALA A 389 -19.93 -32.75 46.99
C ALA A 389 -18.41 -32.59 46.89
N SER A 390 -17.77 -32.04 47.93
CA SER A 390 -16.30 -31.93 48.02
C SER A 390 -15.63 -33.28 48.06
N ALA A 391 -16.14 -34.21 48.87
CA ALA A 391 -15.62 -35.56 48.96
C ALA A 391 -15.70 -36.31 47.61
N ARG A 392 -16.78 -36.11 46.84
CA ARG A 392 -16.92 -36.72 45.50
C ARG A 392 -15.93 -36.18 44.48
N LEU A 393 -15.57 -34.89 44.57
CA LEU A 393 -14.69 -34.24 43.60
C LEU A 393 -13.20 -34.44 43.92
N ALA A 394 -12.87 -34.72 45.18
CA ALA A 394 -11.50 -34.86 45.67
C ALA A 394 -10.63 -35.85 44.85
N PRO A 395 -11.08 -37.05 44.44
CA PRO A 395 -10.26 -37.94 43.62
C PRO A 395 -9.87 -37.34 42.25
N ALA A 396 -10.76 -36.53 41.67
CA ALA A 396 -10.51 -35.92 40.36
C ALA A 396 -9.45 -34.81 40.41
N SER A 397 -9.34 -34.08 41.53
CA SER A 397 -8.26 -33.09 41.72
C SER A 397 -6.89 -33.76 41.85
N ALA A 398 -6.80 -34.89 42.55
CA ALA A 398 -5.58 -35.68 42.63
C ALA A 398 -5.17 -36.25 41.27
N ALA A 399 -6.12 -36.85 40.53
CA ALA A 399 -5.86 -37.36 39.18
C ALA A 399 -5.40 -36.23 38.23
N CYS A 400 -6.04 -35.06 38.27
CA CYS A 400 -5.60 -33.91 37.48
C CYS A 400 -4.16 -33.50 37.82
N PHE A 401 -3.82 -33.44 39.10
CA PHE A 401 -2.48 -33.07 39.55
C PHE A 401 -1.43 -34.04 38.99
N GLU A 402 -1.65 -35.34 39.13
CA GLU A 402 -0.77 -36.38 38.60
C GLU A 402 -0.64 -36.32 37.08
N ASP A 403 -1.75 -36.15 36.36
CA ASP A 403 -1.77 -36.03 34.90
C ASP A 403 -1.04 -34.78 34.41
N ALA A 404 -1.20 -33.65 35.11
CA ALA A 404 -0.55 -32.40 34.78
C ALA A 404 0.95 -32.48 35.06
N LEU A 405 1.37 -33.09 36.17
CA LEU A 405 2.78 -33.34 36.47
C LEU A 405 3.43 -34.25 35.43
N ARG A 406 2.81 -35.39 35.10
CA ARG A 406 3.33 -36.33 34.09
C ARG A 406 3.48 -35.67 32.71
N ALA A 407 2.54 -34.80 32.35
CA ALA A 407 2.56 -34.05 31.09
C ALA A 407 3.42 -32.77 31.13
N ASN A 408 4.15 -32.51 32.22
CA ASN A 408 4.94 -31.30 32.43
C ASN A 408 4.16 -29.97 32.30
N ARG A 409 2.85 -29.99 32.58
CA ARG A 409 1.96 -28.82 32.54
C ARG A 409 1.91 -28.16 33.93
N LEU A 410 3.01 -27.54 34.34
CA LEU A 410 3.23 -27.14 35.72
C LEU A 410 2.24 -26.09 36.27
N ALA A 411 1.83 -25.12 35.46
CA ALA A 411 0.79 -24.16 35.84
C ALA A 411 -0.56 -24.87 36.11
N ARG A 412 -0.94 -25.82 35.26
CA ARG A 412 -2.16 -26.65 35.47
C ARG A 412 -2.03 -27.52 36.71
N ALA A 413 -0.85 -28.10 36.96
CA ALA A 413 -0.60 -28.85 38.19
C ALA A 413 -0.79 -27.96 39.43
N GLY A 414 -0.32 -26.72 39.40
CA GLY A 414 -0.56 -25.73 40.46
C GLY A 414 -2.05 -25.50 40.75
N HIS A 415 -2.86 -25.28 39.71
CA HIS A 415 -4.32 -25.13 39.88
C HIS A 415 -4.98 -26.40 40.45
N CYS A 416 -4.57 -27.59 39.99
CA CYS A 416 -5.14 -28.85 40.51
C CYS A 416 -4.70 -29.14 41.95
N LEU A 417 -3.50 -28.72 42.35
CA LEU A 417 -3.02 -28.77 43.73
C LEU A 417 -3.80 -27.82 44.66
N GLN A 418 -4.13 -26.61 44.20
CA GLN A 418 -5.02 -25.71 44.94
C GLN A 418 -6.40 -26.36 45.15
N ALA A 419 -6.92 -27.03 44.12
CA ALA A 419 -8.17 -27.78 44.24
C ALA A 419 -8.07 -28.94 45.24
N MET A 420 -6.94 -29.67 45.29
CA MET A 420 -6.73 -30.69 46.32
C MET A 420 -6.79 -30.10 47.73
N ALA A 421 -6.09 -29.00 47.98
CA ALA A 421 -6.10 -28.33 49.28
C ALA A 421 -7.51 -27.86 49.68
N ALA A 422 -8.25 -27.30 48.73
CA ALA A 422 -9.60 -26.80 48.97
C ALA A 422 -10.64 -27.90 49.15
N LEU A 423 -10.47 -29.08 48.54
CA LEU A 423 -11.44 -30.19 48.61
C LEU A 423 -11.27 -31.10 49.83
N GLY A 424 -10.35 -30.76 50.74
CA GLY A 424 -10.17 -31.47 52.01
C GLY A 424 -9.30 -32.72 51.93
N HIS A 425 -8.36 -32.77 50.98
CA HIS A 425 -7.27 -33.76 51.02
C HIS A 425 -6.47 -33.60 52.32
N ARG A 426 -5.84 -34.69 52.78
CA ARG A 426 -5.06 -34.65 54.03
C ARG A 426 -3.88 -33.70 53.87
N GLU A 427 -3.58 -32.95 54.92
CA GLU A 427 -2.58 -31.87 54.86
C GLU A 427 -1.19 -32.37 54.45
N ASP A 428 -0.80 -33.55 54.90
CA ASP A 428 0.46 -34.19 54.53
C ASP A 428 0.52 -34.59 53.04
N GLU A 429 -0.59 -35.00 52.43
CA GLU A 429 -0.67 -35.29 50.99
C GLU A 429 -0.53 -34.02 50.15
N VAL A 430 -1.15 -32.92 50.60
CA VAL A 430 -1.05 -31.61 49.95
C VAL A 430 0.36 -31.06 50.06
N VAL A 431 1.00 -31.15 51.23
CA VAL A 431 2.39 -30.73 51.45
C VAL A 431 3.36 -31.55 50.61
N ALA A 432 3.18 -32.88 50.56
CA ALA A 432 3.99 -33.74 49.70
C ALA A 432 3.84 -33.38 48.21
N SER A 433 2.62 -33.04 47.77
CA SER A 433 2.34 -32.64 46.39
C SER A 433 2.94 -31.26 46.06
N ARG A 434 2.90 -30.29 46.99
CA ARG A 434 3.61 -28.99 46.87
C ARG A 434 5.10 -29.19 46.65
N ARG A 435 5.75 -30.03 47.47
CA ARG A 435 7.17 -30.37 47.33
C ARG A 435 7.50 -30.95 45.95
N ARG A 436 6.71 -31.92 45.49
CA ARG A 436 6.90 -32.54 44.17
C ARG A 436 6.78 -31.53 43.03
N LEU A 437 5.81 -30.62 43.11
CA LEU A 437 5.64 -29.57 42.10
C LEU A 437 6.78 -28.56 42.14
N ALA A 438 7.22 -28.15 43.34
CA ALA A 438 8.36 -27.24 43.51
C ALA A 438 9.66 -27.85 42.94
N ALA A 439 9.95 -29.11 43.26
CA ALA A 439 11.08 -29.84 42.70
C ALA A 439 11.01 -29.94 41.17
N ARG A 440 9.80 -30.09 40.60
CA ARG A 440 9.63 -30.12 39.15
C ARG A 440 9.87 -28.76 38.50
N TRP A 441 9.44 -27.66 39.14
CA TRP A 441 9.75 -26.30 38.68
C TRP A 441 11.25 -26.03 38.67
N ILE A 442 11.98 -26.48 39.69
CA ILE A 442 13.45 -26.39 39.73
C ILE A 442 14.07 -27.11 38.52
N ALA A 443 13.69 -28.37 38.28
CA ALA A 443 14.22 -29.15 37.16
C ALA A 443 13.97 -28.50 35.79
N VAL A 444 12.76 -27.98 35.56
CA VAL A 444 12.44 -27.26 34.31
C VAL A 444 13.16 -25.92 34.23
N GLY A 445 13.27 -25.20 35.34
CA GLY A 445 14.00 -23.94 35.42
C GLY A 445 15.49 -24.11 35.09
N ASP A 446 16.10 -25.19 35.57
CA ASP A 446 17.47 -25.56 35.25
C ASP A 446 17.70 -25.82 33.76
N GLU A 447 16.79 -26.56 33.13
CA GLU A 447 16.82 -26.79 31.68
C GLU A 447 16.73 -25.47 30.91
N ARG A 448 15.85 -24.56 31.35
CA ARG A 448 15.69 -23.23 30.73
C ARG A 448 16.90 -22.33 30.92
N LEU A 449 17.50 -22.36 32.11
CA LEU A 449 18.73 -21.64 32.39
C LEU A 449 19.88 -22.13 31.51
N GLY A 450 20.02 -23.45 31.33
CA GLY A 450 21.00 -24.04 30.40
C GLY A 450 20.77 -23.67 28.94
N ALA A 451 19.53 -23.35 28.55
CA ALA A 451 19.17 -22.85 27.23
C ALA A 451 19.32 -21.32 27.08
N GLY A 452 19.82 -20.61 28.10
CA GLY A 452 19.97 -19.15 28.10
C GLY A 452 18.65 -18.38 28.31
N GLU A 453 17.57 -19.05 28.69
CA GLU A 453 16.25 -18.44 28.90
C GLU A 453 16.12 -17.89 30.34
N LEU A 454 16.92 -16.88 30.71
CA LEU A 454 17.04 -16.38 32.09
C LEU A 454 15.70 -15.98 32.72
N GLU A 455 14.84 -15.25 32.00
CA GLU A 455 13.53 -14.84 32.54
C GLU A 455 12.63 -16.04 32.86
N ARG A 456 12.68 -17.11 32.05
CA ARG A 456 11.91 -18.33 32.32
C ARG A 456 12.45 -19.10 33.52
N ALA A 457 13.77 -19.07 33.72
CA ALA A 457 14.40 -19.64 34.90
C ALA A 457 14.02 -18.86 36.18
N ARG A 458 13.94 -17.51 36.12
CA ARG A 458 13.44 -16.68 37.23
C ARG A 458 11.99 -17.00 37.58
N THR A 459 11.10 -17.07 36.59
CA THR A 459 9.70 -17.44 36.83
C THR A 459 9.57 -18.82 37.47
N ALA A 460 10.40 -19.78 37.05
CA ALA A 460 10.43 -21.11 37.65
C ALA A 460 10.93 -21.08 39.11
N LEU A 461 11.94 -20.25 39.42
CA LEU A 461 12.46 -20.06 40.77
C LEU A 461 11.42 -19.44 41.70
N GLU A 462 10.72 -18.39 41.25
CA GLU A 462 9.62 -17.76 42.00
C GLU A 462 8.50 -18.77 42.28
N ALA A 463 8.10 -19.54 41.26
CA ALA A 463 7.07 -20.55 41.39
C ALA A 463 7.46 -21.67 42.38
N ALA A 464 8.69 -22.15 42.33
CA ALA A 464 9.20 -23.16 43.26
C ALA A 464 9.23 -22.63 44.70
N THR A 465 9.72 -21.40 44.90
CA THR A 465 9.81 -20.73 46.21
C THR A 465 8.43 -20.53 46.83
N ALA A 466 7.44 -20.12 46.03
CA ALA A 466 6.07 -19.93 46.49
C ALA A 466 5.38 -21.25 46.89
N LEU A 467 5.80 -22.38 46.34
CA LEU A 467 5.22 -23.69 46.61
C LEU A 467 5.82 -24.34 47.86
N ASP A 468 7.15 -24.34 47.96
CA ASP A 468 7.89 -24.80 49.14
C ASP A 468 9.26 -24.13 49.17
N ALA A 469 9.44 -23.18 50.08
CA ALA A 469 10.69 -22.44 50.26
C ALA A 469 11.84 -23.30 50.82
N HIS A 470 11.58 -24.55 51.21
CA HIS A 470 12.56 -25.46 51.79
C HIS A 470 12.70 -26.74 50.96
N VAL A 471 12.22 -26.73 49.70
CA VAL A 471 12.40 -27.87 48.80
C VAL A 471 13.89 -28.06 48.49
N GLU A 472 14.32 -29.32 48.49
CA GLU A 472 15.70 -29.69 48.17
C GLU A 472 16.11 -29.14 46.79
N GLY A 473 17.30 -28.54 46.71
CA GLY A 473 17.86 -27.99 45.48
C GLY A 473 17.44 -26.55 45.15
N LEU A 474 16.52 -25.93 45.91
CA LEU A 474 16.06 -24.56 45.64
C LEU A 474 17.19 -23.53 45.76
N ASP A 475 17.98 -23.59 46.85
CA ASP A 475 19.07 -22.64 47.11
C ASP A 475 20.14 -22.70 46.01
N ALA A 476 20.55 -23.90 45.63
CA ALA A 476 21.54 -24.12 44.57
C ALA A 476 21.02 -23.68 43.19
N PHE A 477 19.72 -23.80 42.93
CA PHE A 477 19.10 -23.25 41.73
C PHE A 477 19.06 -21.71 41.77
N ALA A 478 18.68 -21.13 42.90
CA ALA A 478 18.65 -19.68 43.10
C ALA A 478 20.03 -19.03 42.93
N GLU A 479 21.10 -19.68 43.41
CA GLU A 479 22.48 -19.24 43.19
C GLU A 479 22.86 -19.23 41.70
N ARG A 480 22.51 -20.27 40.94
CA ARG A 480 22.78 -20.34 39.51
C ARG A 480 22.02 -19.29 38.70
N VAL A 481 20.75 -19.06 39.02
CA VAL A 481 19.96 -17.99 38.39
C VAL A 481 20.57 -16.62 38.68
N ARG A 482 20.99 -16.35 39.93
CA ARG A 482 21.69 -15.10 40.29
C ARG A 482 23.03 -14.94 39.57
N ALA A 483 23.82 -16.00 39.45
CA ALA A 483 25.11 -15.95 38.76
C ALA A 483 24.95 -15.62 37.26
N ALA A 484 23.93 -16.19 36.61
CA ALA A 484 23.62 -15.91 35.21
C ALA A 484 23.16 -14.46 34.97
N ASP A 485 22.59 -13.80 35.99
CA ASP A 485 22.14 -12.41 35.93
C ASP A 485 23.29 -11.40 35.99
N ILE A 486 24.39 -11.78 36.63
CA ILE A 486 25.56 -10.91 36.85
C ILE A 486 26.55 -10.96 35.68
N THR A 487 26.33 -11.85 34.70
CA THR A 487 27.22 -12.01 33.54
C THR A 487 26.74 -11.08 32.40
N PRO A 488 27.49 -10.02 32.05
CA PRO A 488 27.08 -9.03 31.06
C PRO A 488 27.07 -9.53 29.61
#